data_AF-A0A0R3UN90-F1
#
_entry.id   AF-A0A0R3UN90-F1
#
_cell.length_a   1.000
_cell.length_b   1.000
_cell.length_c   1.000
_cell.angle_alpha   90.00
_cell.angle_beta   90.00
_cell.angle_gamma   90.00
#
_symmetry.space_group_name_H-M   'P 1'
#
loop_
_entity.id
_entity.type
_entity.pdbx_description
1 polymer ?
#
loop_
_entity_poly.entity_id
_entity_poly.type
_entity_poly.pdbx_seq_one_letter_code
_entity_poly.pdbx_strand_id
1 'polypeptide(L)'
;MWNKGLIVCDEWPSDSRRNPHHSSEPLDLSNRQRNNSYSHQQTQAAPDRRRRSNSLDADYTNPRMRRHPEMTPTEAKDARYWERRNRNNAAARRSRQSRRAREADLGKYAECLERQNAALEAEVRLLRAKLAALSATLNHREMGRQQY
;
A
#
# COMPACT_ATOMS: atom_id res chain seq x y z
N MET A 1 -30.95 -9.66 4.65
CA MET A 1 -30.22 -8.45 5.10
C MET A 1 -28.72 -8.65 4.87
N TRP A 2 -27.93 -7.60 4.62
CA TRP A 2 -26.47 -7.72 4.63
C TRP A 2 -25.96 -7.39 6.03
N ASN A 3 -25.39 -8.37 6.73
CA ASN A 3 -24.90 -8.17 8.10
C ASN A 3 -23.76 -7.14 8.11
N LYS A 4 -23.85 -6.18 9.03
CA LYS A 4 -22.78 -5.23 9.32
C LYS A 4 -21.67 -5.96 10.09
N GLY A 5 -20.77 -6.62 9.37
CA GLY A 5 -19.57 -7.18 9.95
C GLY A 5 -18.75 -6.07 10.62
N LEU A 6 -18.68 -6.11 11.95
CA LEU A 6 -17.76 -5.29 12.71
C LEU A 6 -16.35 -5.81 12.40
N ILE A 7 -15.47 -4.94 11.87
CA ILE A 7 -14.10 -5.36 11.53
C ILE A 7 -13.32 -5.53 12.84
N VAL A 8 -13.19 -6.77 13.28
CA VAL A 8 -12.29 -7.16 14.38
C VAL A 8 -10.86 -7.01 13.89
N CYS A 9 -9.97 -6.50 14.75
CA CYS A 9 -8.62 -6.07 14.37
C CYS A 9 -7.70 -7.20 13.89
N ASP A 10 -8.00 -8.45 14.23
CA ASP A 10 -7.06 -9.57 14.17
C ASP A 10 -7.18 -10.41 12.89
N GLU A 11 -8.26 -10.25 12.12
CA GLU A 11 -8.49 -11.00 10.88
C GLU A 11 -8.42 -10.07 9.65
N TRP A 12 -7.21 -9.91 9.11
CA TRP A 12 -6.97 -9.33 7.80
C TRP A 12 -7.83 -10.09 6.77
N PRO A 13 -8.77 -9.44 6.05
CA PRO A 13 -9.61 -10.14 5.08
C PRO A 13 -8.73 -10.76 3.98
N SER A 14 -8.48 -12.07 4.12
CA SER A 14 -7.61 -12.83 3.23
C SER A 14 -8.08 -12.63 1.80
N ASP A 15 -7.20 -12.05 0.97
CA ASP A 15 -7.59 -11.58 -0.37
C ASP A 15 -7.98 -12.77 -1.25
N SER A 16 -9.28 -13.05 -1.28
CA SER A 16 -9.92 -14.12 -2.05
C SER A 16 -9.91 -13.87 -3.56
N ARG A 17 -9.09 -12.92 -4.03
CA ARG A 17 -8.70 -12.70 -5.43
C ARG A 17 -7.24 -13.08 -5.70
N ARG A 18 -6.47 -13.49 -4.70
CA ARG A 18 -5.13 -14.06 -4.87
C ARG A 18 -5.27 -15.39 -5.63
N ASN A 19 -4.65 -15.45 -6.81
CA ASN A 19 -4.67 -16.63 -7.68
C ASN A 19 -4.06 -17.86 -6.95
N PRO A 20 -4.79 -18.98 -6.80
CA PRO A 20 -4.31 -20.16 -6.07
C PRO A 20 -3.02 -20.81 -6.61
N HIS A 21 -2.61 -20.51 -7.85
CA HIS A 21 -1.45 -21.15 -8.49
C HIS A 21 -0.09 -20.48 -8.20
N HIS A 22 -0.02 -19.50 -7.30
CA HIS A 22 1.26 -19.06 -6.73
C HIS A 22 1.66 -20.02 -5.60
N SER A 23 2.26 -21.16 -5.96
CA SER A 23 3.13 -21.91 -5.05
C SER A 23 4.32 -21.04 -4.65
N SER A 24 4.79 -21.16 -3.41
CA SER A 24 5.98 -20.46 -2.93
C SER A 24 7.24 -21.22 -3.30
N GLU A 25 7.67 -21.15 -4.56
CA GLU A 25 8.99 -21.68 -4.94
C GLU A 25 10.12 -20.88 -4.27
N PRO A 26 11.11 -21.52 -3.65
CA PRO A 26 12.33 -20.85 -3.21
C PRO A 26 13.08 -20.30 -4.43
N LEU A 27 13.51 -19.04 -4.36
CA LEU A 27 14.32 -18.42 -5.41
C LEU A 27 15.76 -18.99 -5.37
N ASP A 28 16.00 -20.10 -6.06
CA ASP A 28 17.37 -20.52 -6.36
C ASP A 28 18.02 -19.49 -7.31
N LEU A 29 19.13 -18.92 -6.86
CA LEU A 29 19.90 -17.91 -7.56
C LEU A 29 21.06 -18.51 -8.38
N SER A 30 21.22 -19.84 -8.38
CA SER A 30 22.38 -20.55 -8.96
C SER A 30 22.61 -20.30 -10.46
N ASN A 31 21.56 -20.08 -11.25
CA ASN A 31 21.63 -20.14 -12.72
C ASN A 31 21.36 -18.80 -13.43
N ARG A 32 21.90 -17.69 -12.91
CA ARG A 32 21.70 -16.35 -13.49
C ARG A 32 22.64 -16.02 -14.67
N GLN A 33 22.91 -16.98 -15.55
CA GLN A 33 23.76 -16.79 -16.74
C GLN A 33 23.09 -17.23 -18.04
N ARG A 34 22.24 -16.35 -18.59
CA ARG A 34 22.05 -16.21 -20.05
C ARG A 34 21.55 -14.81 -20.42
N ASN A 35 22.26 -14.22 -21.38
CA ASN A 35 21.88 -13.09 -22.23
C ASN A 35 21.51 -11.77 -21.53
N ASN A 36 22.52 -11.14 -20.93
CA ASN A 36 22.58 -9.69 -20.80
C ASN A 36 22.85 -9.05 -22.17
N SER A 37 21.88 -8.32 -22.73
CA SER A 37 22.07 -7.51 -23.93
C SER A 37 21.14 -6.30 -23.99
N TYR A 38 21.51 -5.21 -23.31
CA TYR A 38 21.50 -3.84 -23.87
C TYR A 38 22.18 -2.83 -22.91
N SER A 39 23.04 -2.00 -23.48
CA SER A 39 23.81 -0.84 -22.96
C SER A 39 23.74 -0.40 -21.49
N HIS A 40 24.91 -0.07 -20.92
CA HIS A 40 25.06 0.67 -19.65
C HIS A 40 24.75 2.17 -19.78
N GLN A 41 24.22 2.77 -18.70
CA GLN A 41 24.61 4.11 -18.21
C GLN A 41 24.17 4.34 -16.76
N GLN A 42 24.74 5.35 -16.10
CA GLN A 42 24.64 5.64 -14.65
C GLN A 42 24.80 7.16 -14.42
N THR A 43 24.51 7.79 -13.28
CA THR A 43 24.12 7.30 -11.92
C THR A 43 22.69 7.82 -11.58
N GLN A 44 22.16 8.10 -10.37
CA GLN A 44 22.63 8.15 -8.97
C GLN A 44 21.44 8.04 -7.98
N ALA A 45 21.73 8.23 -6.68
CA ALA A 45 20.87 8.72 -5.57
C ALA A 45 19.33 8.75 -5.72
N ALA A 46 18.62 8.13 -4.76
CA ALA A 46 17.16 8.18 -4.66
C ALA A 46 16.65 9.45 -3.91
N PRO A 47 15.65 10.18 -4.45
CA PRO A 47 15.04 11.32 -3.76
C PRO A 47 13.97 10.91 -2.72
N ASP A 48 13.79 11.75 -1.69
CA ASP A 48 12.84 11.54 -0.60
C ASP A 48 11.38 11.50 -1.09
N ARG A 49 10.58 10.57 -0.53
CA ARG A 49 9.17 10.33 -0.90
C ARG A 49 8.18 11.30 -0.24
N ARG A 50 8.64 12.43 0.32
CA ARG A 50 7.82 13.36 1.12
C ARG A 50 7.23 14.57 0.38
N ARG A 51 7.20 14.57 -0.96
CA ARG A 51 6.28 15.39 -1.80
C ARG A 51 6.38 15.00 -3.28
N ARG A 52 5.43 14.20 -3.80
CA ARG A 52 5.27 14.01 -5.25
C ARG A 52 3.89 14.51 -5.68
N SER A 53 3.87 15.69 -6.30
CA SER A 53 2.68 16.26 -6.91
C SER A 53 2.27 15.47 -8.15
N ASN A 54 0.97 15.45 -8.46
CA ASN A 54 0.37 14.66 -9.55
C ASN A 54 0.72 15.13 -10.99
N SER A 55 1.82 15.88 -11.17
CA SER A 55 2.21 16.45 -12.48
C SER A 55 3.26 15.65 -13.24
N LEU A 56 4.10 14.85 -12.56
CA LEU A 56 5.28 14.23 -13.20
C LEU A 56 5.00 12.91 -13.95
N ASP A 57 3.84 12.26 -13.72
CA ASP A 57 3.47 11.02 -14.43
C ASP A 57 2.64 11.27 -15.70
N ALA A 58 2.39 12.54 -16.04
CA ALA A 58 1.64 12.92 -17.24
C ALA A 58 2.44 12.72 -18.54
N ASP A 59 3.76 12.83 -18.46
CA ASP A 59 4.69 12.94 -19.60
C ASP A 59 5.10 11.56 -20.17
N TYR A 60 5.15 10.52 -19.32
CA TYR A 60 5.44 9.14 -19.78
C TYR A 60 4.22 8.44 -20.43
N THR A 61 3.15 9.16 -20.73
CA THR A 61 2.08 8.65 -21.60
C THR A 61 2.41 8.95 -23.05
N ASN A 62 2.90 7.95 -23.79
CA ASN A 62 3.10 8.03 -25.24
C ASN A 62 1.85 8.61 -25.94
N PRO A 63 1.92 9.81 -26.57
CA PRO A 63 0.76 10.47 -27.14
C PRO A 63 0.02 9.62 -28.19
N ARG A 64 0.75 8.78 -28.93
CA ARG A 64 0.19 7.86 -29.95
C ARG A 64 -0.66 6.73 -29.36
N MET A 65 -0.62 6.51 -28.04
CA MET A 65 -1.46 5.53 -27.34
C MET A 65 -2.75 6.14 -26.75
N ARG A 66 -2.87 7.47 -26.67
CA ARG A 66 -4.13 8.14 -26.30
C ARG A 66 -5.10 8.14 -27.48
N ARG A 67 -5.96 7.11 -27.55
CA ARG A 67 -7.13 7.14 -28.45
C ARG A 67 -8.02 8.33 -28.08
N HIS A 68 -8.16 9.28 -29.00
CA HIS A 68 -9.12 10.38 -28.84
C HIS A 68 -10.54 9.78 -28.90
N PRO A 69 -11.43 10.06 -27.92
CA PRO A 69 -12.80 9.57 -27.99
C PRO A 69 -13.57 10.31 -29.09
N GLU A 70 -13.84 9.64 -30.21
CA GLU A 70 -14.78 10.13 -31.21
C GLU A 70 -16.20 10.12 -30.61
N MET A 71 -16.89 11.26 -30.69
CA MET A 71 -18.29 11.33 -30.32
C MET A 71 -19.12 10.63 -31.39
N THR A 72 -19.93 9.64 -30.98
CA THR A 72 -20.92 9.02 -31.87
C THR A 72 -21.83 10.11 -32.46
N PRO A 73 -21.95 10.23 -33.80
CA PRO A 73 -22.86 11.18 -34.45
C PRO A 73 -24.28 11.06 -33.93
N THR A 74 -25.05 12.14 -33.95
CA THR A 74 -26.39 12.17 -33.33
C THR A 74 -27.39 11.27 -34.05
N GLU A 75 -27.14 11.08 -35.34
CA GLU A 75 -27.87 10.31 -36.32
C GLU A 75 -27.68 8.79 -36.11
N ALA A 76 -26.67 8.38 -35.33
CA ALA A 76 -26.31 6.99 -35.04
C ALA A 76 -26.53 6.59 -33.57
N LYS A 77 -27.39 7.31 -32.83
CA LYS A 77 -27.68 7.08 -31.41
C LYS A 77 -28.88 6.14 -31.20
N ASP A 78 -28.82 4.95 -31.81
CA ASP A 78 -29.85 3.91 -31.73
C ASP A 78 -30.14 3.43 -30.30
N ALA A 79 -31.25 2.70 -30.10
CA ALA A 79 -31.53 1.97 -28.87
C ALA A 79 -30.33 1.11 -28.38
N ARG A 80 -29.63 0.44 -29.32
CA ARG A 80 -28.43 -0.37 -29.03
C ARG A 80 -27.24 0.48 -28.56
N TYR A 81 -27.16 1.76 -28.92
CA TYR A 81 -26.19 2.71 -28.35
C TYR A 81 -26.57 3.07 -26.92
N TRP A 82 -27.83 3.44 -26.67
CA TRP A 82 -28.31 3.83 -25.34
C TRP A 82 -28.19 2.71 -24.31
N GLU A 83 -28.48 1.47 -24.68
CA GLU A 83 -28.18 0.30 -23.87
C GLU A 83 -26.70 0.22 -23.43
N ARG A 84 -25.77 0.32 -24.39
CA ARG A 84 -24.32 0.28 -24.10
C ARG A 84 -23.92 1.44 -23.20
N ARG A 85 -24.45 2.64 -23.46
CA ARG A 85 -24.20 3.86 -22.67
C ARG A 85 -24.69 3.71 -21.23
N ASN A 86 -25.89 3.16 -21.03
CA ASN A 86 -26.50 2.93 -19.72
C ASN A 86 -25.79 1.81 -18.94
N ARG A 87 -25.44 0.70 -19.62
CA ARG A 87 -24.65 -0.40 -19.05
C ARG A 87 -23.26 0.07 -18.60
N ASN A 88 -22.59 0.91 -19.41
CA ASN A 88 -21.33 1.57 -19.03
C ASN A 88 -21.50 2.54 -17.85
N ASN A 89 -22.53 3.39 -17.84
CA ASN A 89 -22.83 4.29 -16.72
C ASN A 89 -23.13 3.53 -15.41
N ALA A 90 -23.75 2.35 -15.47
CA ALA A 90 -23.93 1.47 -14.32
C ALA A 90 -22.60 0.86 -13.84
N ALA A 91 -21.78 0.36 -14.76
CA ALA A 91 -20.46 -0.18 -14.45
C ALA A 91 -19.52 0.89 -13.84
N ALA A 92 -19.51 2.10 -14.38
CA ALA A 92 -18.75 3.23 -13.87
C ALA A 92 -19.17 3.63 -12.45
N ARG A 93 -20.47 3.63 -12.14
CA ARG A 93 -20.98 3.85 -10.77
C ARG A 93 -20.51 2.74 -9.80
N ARG A 94 -20.64 1.47 -10.18
CA ARG A 94 -20.16 0.32 -9.39
C ARG A 94 -18.64 0.38 -9.16
N SER A 95 -17.86 0.73 -10.19
CA SER A 95 -16.40 0.92 -10.10
C SER A 95 -16.01 2.05 -9.14
N ARG A 96 -16.70 3.19 -9.20
CA ARG A 96 -16.51 4.31 -8.25
C ARG A 96 -16.85 3.90 -6.82
N GLN A 97 -17.96 3.18 -6.59
CA GLN A 97 -18.33 2.65 -5.26
C GLN A 97 -17.30 1.65 -4.72
N SER A 98 -16.86 0.68 -5.55
CA SER A 98 -15.85 -0.32 -5.17
C SER A 98 -14.44 0.25 -4.96
N ARG A 99 -14.14 1.40 -5.56
CA ARG A 99 -12.93 2.17 -5.21
C ARG A 99 -13.09 2.83 -3.83
N ARG A 100 -14.15 3.62 -3.62
CA ARG A 100 -14.42 4.30 -2.32
C ARG A 100 -14.48 3.36 -1.13
N ALA A 101 -15.07 2.17 -1.30
CA ALA A 101 -15.11 1.16 -0.24
C ALA A 101 -13.68 0.76 0.19
N ARG A 102 -12.83 0.39 -0.77
CA ARG A 102 -11.42 0.05 -0.50
C ARG A 102 -10.61 1.24 0.06
N GLU A 103 -10.87 2.46 -0.41
CA GLU A 103 -10.24 3.67 0.14
C GLU A 103 -10.63 3.89 1.62
N ALA A 104 -11.90 3.68 1.97
CA ALA A 104 -12.37 3.76 3.35
C ALA A 104 -11.85 2.61 4.24
N ASP A 105 -11.74 1.40 3.70
CA ASP A 105 -11.19 0.24 4.44
C ASP A 105 -9.68 0.37 4.67
N LEU A 106 -8.94 0.94 3.70
CA LEU A 106 -7.52 1.33 3.87
C LEU A 106 -7.36 2.44 4.92
N GLY A 107 -8.29 3.40 5.01
CA GLY A 107 -8.32 4.43 6.05
C GLY A 107 -8.39 3.83 7.45
N LYS A 108 -9.39 2.97 7.71
CA LYS A 108 -9.54 2.25 9.00
C LYS A 108 -8.30 1.43 9.37
N TYR A 109 -7.65 0.83 8.37
CA TYR A 109 -6.44 0.03 8.57
C TYR A 109 -5.24 0.92 8.96
N ALA A 110 -5.07 2.07 8.32
CA ALA A 110 -4.07 3.07 8.72
C ALA A 110 -4.32 3.59 10.14
N GLU A 111 -5.57 3.98 10.46
CA GLU A 111 -5.99 4.39 11.81
C GLU A 111 -5.76 3.29 12.87
N CYS A 112 -5.74 2.01 12.47
CA CYS A 112 -5.44 0.89 13.35
C CYS A 112 -3.94 0.72 13.57
N LEU A 113 -3.13 0.76 12.51
CA LEU A 113 -1.67 0.73 12.59
C LEU A 113 -1.10 1.92 13.37
N GLU A 114 -1.65 3.12 13.19
CA GLU A 114 -1.25 4.32 13.93
C GLU A 114 -1.47 4.15 15.44
N ARG A 115 -2.63 3.61 15.85
CA ARG A 115 -2.92 3.30 17.27
C ARG A 115 -2.02 2.19 17.82
N GLN A 116 -1.77 1.13 17.06
CA GLN A 116 -0.88 0.04 17.47
C GLN A 116 0.56 0.53 17.63
N ASN A 117 1.08 1.31 16.67
CA ASN A 117 2.43 1.87 16.75
C ASN A 117 2.57 2.84 17.94
N ALA A 118 1.59 3.72 18.17
CA ALA A 118 1.61 4.62 19.33
C ALA A 118 1.62 3.87 20.68
N ALA A 119 0.92 2.74 20.78
CA ALA A 119 0.95 1.88 21.96
C ALA A 119 2.32 1.20 22.14
N LEU A 120 2.89 0.64 21.08
CA LEU A 120 4.22 0.01 21.09
C LEU A 120 5.33 1.01 21.42
N GLU A 121 5.26 2.24 20.89
CA GLU A 121 6.19 3.32 21.24
C GLU A 121 6.10 3.71 22.73
N ALA A 122 4.90 3.70 23.32
CA ALA A 122 4.70 3.96 24.74
C ALA A 122 5.26 2.82 25.62
N GLU A 123 5.06 1.56 25.23
CA GLU A 123 5.64 0.40 25.91
C GLU A 123 7.17 0.40 25.83
N VAL A 124 7.76 0.59 24.65
CA VAL A 124 9.21 0.69 24.46
C VAL A 124 9.80 1.83 25.29
N ARG A 125 9.11 2.97 25.39
CA ARG A 125 9.51 4.10 26.25
C ARG A 125 9.49 3.73 27.74
N LEU A 126 8.44 3.04 28.20
CA LEU A 126 8.31 2.55 29.57
C LEU A 126 9.39 1.52 29.93
N LEU A 127 9.66 0.56 29.03
CA LEU A 127 10.70 -0.46 29.23
C LEU A 127 12.09 0.16 29.28
N ARG A 128 12.41 1.11 28.39
CA ARG A 128 13.68 1.87 28.42
C ARG A 128 13.84 2.66 29.71
N ALA A 129 12.78 3.30 30.22
CA ALA A 129 12.81 4.02 31.49
C ALA A 129 13.06 3.07 32.68
N LYS A 130 12.40 1.90 32.72
CA LYS A 130 12.64 0.86 33.73
C LYS A 130 14.09 0.34 33.70
N LEU A 131 14.64 0.06 32.52
CA LEU A 131 16.02 -0.39 32.36
C LEU A 131 17.04 0.68 32.80
N ALA A 132 16.81 1.94 32.45
CA ALA A 132 17.66 3.06 32.88
C ALA A 132 17.66 3.23 34.41
N ALA A 133 16.48 3.14 35.05
CA ALA A 133 16.36 3.20 36.50
C ALA A 133 17.08 2.02 37.20
N LEU A 134 16.91 0.79 36.69
CA LEU A 134 17.60 -0.38 37.22
C LEU A 134 19.13 -0.27 37.06
N SER A 135 19.62 0.17 35.90
CA SER A 135 21.05 0.43 35.69
C SER A 135 21.59 1.49 36.67
N ALA A 136 20.88 2.60 36.88
CA ALA A 136 21.28 3.61 37.86
C ALA A 136 21.38 3.05 39.29
N THR A 137 20.41 2.23 39.72
CA THR A 137 20.47 1.60 41.06
C THR A 137 21.59 0.57 41.22
N LEU A 138 21.90 -0.21 40.16
CA LEU A 138 23.03 -1.15 40.16
C LEU A 138 24.36 -0.41 40.24
N ASN A 139 24.57 0.60 39.39
CA ASN A 139 25.78 1.43 39.38
C ASN A 139 26.00 2.08 40.76
N HIS A 140 24.95 2.63 41.38
CA HIS A 140 25.03 3.21 42.73
C HIS A 140 25.42 2.16 43.78
N ARG A 141 24.84 0.95 43.73
CA ARG A 141 25.18 -0.17 44.61
C ARG A 141 26.58 -0.77 44.33
N GLU A 142 27.20 -0.44 43.21
CA GLU A 142 28.57 -0.85 42.89
C GLU A 142 29.58 0.16 43.41
N MET A 143 29.33 1.46 43.21
CA MET A 143 30.12 2.53 43.84
C MET A 143 30.13 2.38 45.38
N GLY A 144 28.98 2.13 46.00
CA GLY A 144 28.89 1.90 47.46
C GLY A 144 29.55 0.61 47.96
N ARG A 145 29.89 -0.33 47.07
CA ARG A 145 30.64 -1.56 47.40
C ARG A 145 32.15 -1.44 47.15
N GLN A 146 32.62 -0.30 46.64
CA GLN A 146 34.04 0.00 46.40
C GLN A 146 34.62 1.00 47.42
N GLN A 147 33.84 1.38 48.43
CA GLN A 147 34.20 2.37 49.46
C GLN A 147 34.41 1.76 50.86
N TYR A 148 34.51 0.43 50.95
CA TYR A 148 34.77 -0.37 52.15
C TYR A 148 35.70 -1.54 51.79
#